data_AF-A0A3B8Q425-F1
#
_entry.id   AF-A0A3B8Q425-F1
#
_cell.length_a   1.000
_cell.length_b   1.000
_cell.length_c   1.000
_cell.angle_alpha   90.00
_cell.angle_beta   90.00
_cell.angle_gamma   90.00
#
_symmetry.space_group_name_H-M   'P 1'
#
loop_
_entity.id
_entity.type
_entity.pdbx_description
1 polymer ?
#
loop_
_entity_poly.entity_id
_entity_poly.type
_entity_poly.pdbx_seq_one_letter_code
_entity_poly.pdbx_strand_id
1 'polypeptide(L)'
;THLFRADQIFLRRDWEQHLVAITRPPTRWLQLFRPATLDLILTKMMRGDDPQDMADVEFLIRHDHITAAQVESAMAEVVLPELAELREAFAQAQPRVRELARVAGF
;
A
#
# COMPACT_ATOMS: atom_id res chain seq x y z
N THR A 1 -15.41 -0.85 10.33
CA THR A 1 -14.63 -0.05 9.35
C THR A 1 -14.35 1.30 9.95
N HIS A 2 -13.08 1.69 10.04
CA HIS A 2 -12.67 3.03 10.50
C HIS A 2 -12.37 3.89 9.28
N LEU A 3 -12.76 5.17 9.31
CA LEU A 3 -12.37 6.15 8.31
C LEU A 3 -11.16 6.92 8.85
N PHE A 4 -10.12 7.03 8.04
CA PHE A 4 -8.92 7.77 8.37
C PHE A 4 -8.76 8.96 7.42
N ARG A 5 -8.19 10.04 7.93
CA ARG A 5 -7.65 11.10 7.08
C ARG A 5 -6.34 10.61 6.42
N ALA A 6 -5.99 11.20 5.29
CA ALA A 6 -4.77 10.82 4.55
C ALA A 6 -3.48 11.00 5.39
N ASP A 7 -3.46 11.99 6.29
CA ASP A 7 -2.35 12.26 7.21
C ASP A 7 -2.25 11.26 8.38
N GLN A 8 -3.21 10.32 8.49
CA GLN A 8 -3.24 9.29 9.53
C GLN A 8 -2.85 7.90 9.02
N ILE A 9 -2.53 7.76 7.73
CA ILE A 9 -2.20 6.48 7.10
C ILE A 9 -0.92 6.57 6.26
N PHE A 10 -0.31 5.43 5.96
CA PHE A 10 0.90 5.38 5.13
C PHE A 10 0.52 5.52 3.66
N LEU A 11 0.92 6.64 3.06
CA LEU A 11 0.72 6.94 1.65
C LEU A 11 1.96 7.65 1.10
N ARG A 12 2.19 7.55 -0.21
CA ARG A 12 3.15 8.44 -0.88
C ARG A 12 2.63 9.87 -0.83
N ARG A 13 3.55 10.85 -0.83
CA ARG A 13 3.18 12.28 -0.74
C ARG A 13 2.23 12.73 -1.85
N ASP A 14 2.36 12.17 -3.04
CA ASP A 14 1.60 12.52 -4.25
C ASP A 14 0.53 11.47 -4.61
N TRP A 15 0.12 10.61 -3.67
CA TRP A 15 -0.78 9.47 -3.90
C TRP A 15 -2.07 9.81 -4.69
N GLU A 16 -2.62 11.01 -4.51
CA GLU A 16 -3.83 11.47 -5.23
C GLU A 16 -3.62 11.55 -6.75
N GLN A 17 -2.38 11.80 -7.19
CA GLN A 17 -2.02 11.83 -8.61
C GLN A 17 -1.97 10.44 -9.24
N HIS A 18 -1.94 9.39 -8.40
CA HIS A 18 -1.85 7.99 -8.80
C HIS A 18 -3.19 7.24 -8.67
N LEU A 19 -4.30 7.95 -8.49
CA LEU A 19 -5.62 7.33 -8.40
C LEU A 19 -5.94 6.48 -9.65
N VAL A 20 -6.40 5.26 -9.41
CA VAL A 20 -6.78 4.30 -10.45
C VAL A 20 -8.30 4.27 -10.56
N ALA A 21 -8.82 4.51 -11.76
CA ALA A 21 -10.25 4.43 -12.02
C ALA A 21 -10.78 3.00 -11.92
N ILE A 22 -11.89 2.82 -11.20
CA ILE A 22 -12.61 1.56 -11.12
C ILE A 22 -13.69 1.57 -12.22
N THR A 23 -13.46 0.77 -13.26
CA THR A 23 -14.32 0.75 -14.46
C THR A 23 -15.32 -0.41 -14.46
N ARG A 24 -15.27 -1.29 -13.46
CA ARG A 24 -16.10 -2.50 -13.37
C ARG A 24 -16.67 -2.69 -11.95
N PRO A 25 -17.99 -2.93 -11.81
CA PRO A 25 -19.01 -2.80 -12.86
C PRO A 25 -19.11 -1.35 -13.36
N PRO A 26 -19.57 -1.11 -14.60
CA PRO A 26 -19.81 0.25 -15.06
C PRO A 26 -20.93 0.86 -14.23
N THR A 27 -20.74 2.10 -13.79
CA THR A 27 -21.75 2.84 -13.05
C THR A 27 -22.14 4.09 -13.84
N ARG A 28 -23.45 4.35 -13.94
CA ARG A 28 -23.96 5.48 -14.73
C ARG A 28 -23.77 6.82 -14.01
N TRP A 29 -23.82 6.80 -12.68
CA TRP A 29 -23.91 8.00 -11.84
C TRP A 29 -22.68 8.23 -10.98
N LEU A 30 -21.72 7.31 -10.99
CA LEU A 30 -20.54 7.37 -10.14
C LEU A 30 -19.28 7.30 -10.99
N GLN A 31 -18.28 8.05 -10.58
CA GLN A 31 -16.90 7.83 -10.99
C GLN A 31 -16.17 7.37 -9.74
N LEU A 32 -15.70 6.13 -9.78
CA LEU A 32 -15.05 5.49 -8.63
C LEU A 32 -13.56 5.41 -8.90
N PHE A 33 -12.78 5.75 -7.88
CA PHE A 33 -11.33 5.69 -7.92
C PHE A 33 -10.84 4.96 -6.68
N ARG A 34 -9.70 4.28 -6.80
CA ARG A 34 -8.95 3.72 -5.69
C ARG A 34 -7.54 4.32 -5.65
N PRO A 35 -6.86 4.32 -4.50
CA PRO A 35 -5.42 4.49 -4.46
C PRO A 35 -4.70 3.47 -5.34
N ALA A 36 -3.52 3.84 -5.84
CA ALA A 36 -2.65 2.89 -6.53
C ALA A 36 -2.28 1.73 -5.61
N THR A 37 -1.94 0.59 -6.21
CA THR A 37 -1.64 -0.63 -5.45
C THR A 37 -0.45 -0.48 -4.51
N LEU A 38 0.55 0.33 -4.90
CA LEU A 38 1.63 0.70 -4.00
C LEU A 38 1.12 1.39 -2.74
N ASP A 39 0.20 2.34 -2.87
CA ASP A 39 -0.38 3.04 -1.72
C ASP A 39 -1.25 2.10 -0.87
N LEU A 40 -1.99 1.18 -1.49
CA LEU A 40 -2.71 0.12 -0.76
C LEU A 40 -1.75 -0.77 0.05
N ILE A 41 -0.62 -1.18 -0.55
CA ILE A 41 0.43 -1.94 0.15
C ILE A 41 0.97 -1.12 1.34
N LEU A 42 1.29 0.17 1.15
CA LEU A 42 1.76 1.03 2.23
C LEU A 42 0.75 1.09 3.38
N THR A 43 -0.55 1.25 3.11
CA THR A 43 -1.57 1.24 4.18
C THR A 43 -1.61 -0.06 4.97
N LYS A 44 -1.30 -1.21 4.34
CA LYS A 44 -1.23 -2.51 5.01
C LYS A 44 -0.04 -2.63 5.95
N MET A 45 1.07 -1.99 5.60
CA MET A 45 2.29 -1.96 6.44
C MET A 45 2.10 -1.25 7.79
N MET A 46 1.01 -0.50 7.98
CA MET A 46 0.66 0.09 9.29
C MET A 46 0.42 -0.95 10.39
N ARG A 47 0.17 -2.21 10.01
CA ARG A 47 -0.05 -3.32 10.93
C ARG A 47 1.21 -4.12 11.24
N GLY A 48 2.38 -3.65 10.79
CA GLY A 48 3.64 -4.35 11.01
C GLY A 48 3.74 -5.60 10.13
N ASP A 49 4.14 -6.71 10.74
CA ASP A 49 4.27 -8.02 10.10
C ASP A 49 3.03 -8.91 10.29
N ASP A 50 1.87 -8.32 10.58
CA ASP A 50 0.61 -9.05 10.74
C ASP A 50 0.38 -10.04 9.58
N PRO A 51 0.16 -11.34 9.87
CA PRO A 51 0.07 -12.37 8.83
C PRO A 51 -1.06 -12.14 7.82
N GLN A 52 -2.18 -11.56 8.24
CA GLN A 52 -3.32 -11.32 7.36
C GLN A 52 -3.03 -10.15 6.42
N ASP A 53 -2.49 -9.05 6.93
CA ASP A 53 -2.12 -7.92 6.09
C ASP A 53 -0.94 -8.25 5.16
N MET A 54 0.01 -9.09 5.58
CA MET A 54 1.08 -9.59 4.70
C MET A 54 0.55 -10.50 3.58
N ALA A 55 -0.49 -11.31 3.84
CA ALA A 55 -1.16 -12.09 2.81
C ALA A 55 -1.88 -11.19 1.78
N ASP A 56 -2.53 -10.12 2.24
CA ASP A 56 -3.12 -9.11 1.35
C ASP A 56 -2.04 -8.42 0.50
N VAL A 57 -0.90 -8.06 1.10
CA VAL A 57 0.24 -7.47 0.37
C VAL A 57 0.78 -8.43 -0.69
N GLU A 58 0.96 -9.70 -0.36
CA GLU A 58 1.40 -10.71 -1.33
C GLU A 58 0.42 -10.84 -2.50
N PHE A 59 -0.88 -10.87 -2.21
CA PHE A 59 -1.92 -10.90 -3.23
C PHE A 59 -1.83 -9.67 -4.15
N LEU A 60 -1.73 -8.47 -3.58
CA LEU A 60 -1.64 -7.22 -4.34
C LEU A 60 -0.40 -7.17 -5.24
N ILE A 61 0.76 -7.59 -4.73
CA ILE A 61 2.01 -7.67 -5.49
C ILE A 61 1.85 -8.58 -6.70
N ARG A 62 1.28 -9.78 -6.50
CA ARG A 62 1.08 -10.76 -7.56
C ARG A 62 0.05 -10.33 -8.59
N HIS A 63 -1.08 -9.80 -8.13
CA HIS A 63 -2.20 -9.43 -8.99
C HIS A 63 -1.86 -8.26 -9.92
N ASP A 64 -1.15 -7.25 -9.43
CA ASP A 64 -0.81 -6.05 -10.21
C ASP A 64 0.64 -6.06 -10.75
N HIS A 65 1.35 -7.19 -10.64
CA HIS A 65 2.74 -7.36 -11.10
C HIS A 65 3.70 -6.29 -10.55
N ILE A 66 3.58 -5.99 -9.25
CA ILE A 66 4.43 -4.99 -8.61
C ILE A 66 5.85 -5.53 -8.46
N THR A 67 6.82 -4.78 -8.98
CA THR A 67 8.24 -5.13 -8.91
C THR A 67 8.86 -4.73 -7.57
N ALA A 68 9.96 -5.38 -7.19
CA ALA A 68 10.72 -5.02 -5.99
C ALA A 68 11.21 -3.55 -6.04
N ALA A 69 11.59 -3.04 -7.21
CA ALA A 69 12.03 -1.66 -7.36
C ALA A 69 10.91 -0.64 -7.07
N GLN A 70 9.68 -0.93 -7.52
CA GLN A 70 8.52 -0.07 -7.22
C GLN A 70 8.19 -0.06 -5.73
N VAL A 71 8.30 -1.21 -5.05
CA VAL A 71 8.12 -1.31 -3.60
C VAL A 71 9.15 -0.46 -2.85
N GLU A 72 10.44 -0.56 -3.20
CA GLU A 72 11.48 0.25 -2.55
C GLU A 72 11.27 1.75 -2.80
N SER A 73 10.90 2.15 -4.02
CA SER A 73 10.58 3.54 -4.33
C SER A 73 9.41 4.05 -3.49
N ALA A 74 8.33 3.27 -3.37
CA ALA A 74 7.17 3.65 -2.58
C ALA A 74 7.48 3.75 -1.09
N MET A 75 8.30 2.84 -0.54
CA MET A 75 8.76 2.90 0.85
C MET A 75 9.66 4.11 1.12
N ALA A 76 10.42 4.59 0.13
CA ALA A 76 11.25 5.79 0.27
C ALA A 76 10.43 7.09 0.26
N GLU A 77 9.30 7.09 -0.45
CA GLU A 77 8.43 8.26 -0.63
C GLU A 77 7.27 8.34 0.38
N VAL A 78 7.11 7.31 1.22
CA VAL A 78 6.01 7.24 2.17
C VAL A 78 6.06 8.37 3.19
N VAL A 79 4.90 8.95 3.46
CA VAL A 79 4.69 9.86 4.59
C VAL A 79 4.20 9.04 5.78
N LEU A 80 5.01 9.00 6.84
CA LEU A 80 4.65 8.33 8.09
C LEU A 80 3.99 9.34 9.04
N PRO A 81 2.79 9.05 9.58
CA PRO A 81 2.19 9.84 10.64
C PRO A 81 3.11 9.96 11.86
N GLU A 82 2.95 11.05 12.63
CA GLU A 82 3.79 11.36 13.79
C GLU A 82 3.44 10.55 15.05
N LEU A 83 3.46 9.21 14.93
CA LEU A 83 3.26 8.29 16.04
C LEU A 83 4.40 7.25 16.07
N ALA A 84 5.03 7.08 17.24
CA ALA A 84 6.20 6.20 17.39
C ALA A 84 5.89 4.75 16.99
N GLU A 85 4.75 4.22 17.46
CA GLU A 85 4.25 2.87 17.18
C GLU A 85 4.14 2.59 15.67
N LEU A 86 3.75 3.59 14.88
CA LEU A 86 3.65 3.45 13.43
C LEU A 86 5.02 3.40 12.74
N ARG A 87 6.03 4.08 13.28
CA ARG A 87 7.41 3.94 12.74
C ARG A 87 7.96 2.54 13.02
N GLU A 88 7.67 1.99 14.19
CA GLU A 88 8.04 0.62 14.54
C GLU A 88 7.33 -0.40 13.65
N ALA A 89 6.01 -0.26 13.46
CA ALA A 89 5.25 -1.10 12.53
C ALA A 89 5.82 -1.02 11.09
N PHE A 90 6.13 0.18 10.60
CA PHE A 90 6.74 0.33 9.28
C PHE A 90 8.10 -0.38 9.19
N ALA A 91 8.94 -0.30 10.23
CA ALA A 91 10.22 -1.00 10.29
C ALA A 91 10.06 -2.53 10.30
N GLN A 92 9.04 -3.06 11.00
CA GLN A 92 8.71 -4.49 11.03
C GLN A 92 8.19 -5.01 9.69
N ALA A 93 7.33 -4.24 9.02
CA ALA A 93 6.72 -4.63 7.76
C ALA A 93 7.73 -4.66 6.60
N GLN A 94 8.66 -3.70 6.57
CA GLN A 94 9.65 -3.53 5.50
C GLN A 94 10.37 -4.81 5.05
N PRO A 95 11.07 -5.57 5.93
CA PRO A 95 11.78 -6.78 5.50
C PRO A 95 10.84 -7.81 4.88
N ARG A 96 9.62 -7.96 5.41
CA ARG A 96 8.66 -8.95 4.91
C ARG A 96 8.11 -8.56 3.54
N VAL A 97 7.71 -7.31 3.36
CA VAL A 97 7.21 -6.82 2.05
C VAL A 97 8.31 -6.88 0.98
N ARG A 98 9.56 -6.58 1.33
CA ARG A 98 10.72 -6.75 0.43
C ARG A 98 10.90 -8.19 -0.02
N GLU A 99 10.80 -9.14 0.91
CA GLU A 99 10.90 -10.56 0.61
C GLU A 99 9.78 -11.00 -0.35
N LEU A 100 8.53 -10.63 -0.05
CA LEU A 100 7.37 -10.95 -0.88
C LEU A 100 7.53 -10.42 -2.32
N ALA A 101 8.00 -9.18 -2.47
CA ALA A 101 8.23 -8.57 -3.78
C ALA A 101 9.35 -9.28 -4.57
N ARG A 102 10.43 -9.71 -3.89
CA ARG A 102 11.51 -10.47 -4.53
C ARG A 102 11.07 -11.86 -4.98
N VAL A 103 10.30 -12.56 -4.15
CA VAL A 103 9.81 -13.92 -4.47
C VAL A 103 8.81 -13.91 -5.62
N ALA A 104 8.04 -12.84 -5.77
CA ALA A 104 7.07 -12.71 -6.86
C ALA A 104 7.72 -12.66 -8.26
N GLY A 105 8.98 -12.19 -8.38
CA GLY A 105 9.84 -12.42 -9.55
C GLY A 105 9.45 -11.68 -10.84
N PHE A 106 8.78 -10.52 -10.73
CA PHE A 106 8.44 -9.65 -11.86
C PHE A 106 9.55 -8.64 -12.19
#